data_AF-A0A061EXJ1-F1
#
_entry.id   AF-A0A061EXJ1-F1
#
_cell.length_a   1.000
_cell.length_b   1.000
_cell.length_c   1.000
_cell.angle_alpha   90.00
_cell.angle_beta   90.00
_cell.angle_gamma   90.00
#
_symmetry.space_group_name_H-M   'P 1'
#
loop_
_entity.id
_entity.type
_entity.pdbx_description
1 polymer ?
#
loop_
_entity_poly.entity_id
_entity_poly.type
_entity_poly.pdbx_seq_one_letter_code
_entity_poly.pdbx_strand_id
1 'polypeptide(L)'
;MLNCFCRLHRVDSGFSVFGKMLKLGLHPSIVTFSTLINGLCIVGEVAQAVRLFDDMVREGYKPNLIAYNTIVNGLCKISSTNGAIGFAKG
;
A
#
# COMPACT_ATOMS: atom_id res chain seq x y z
N MET A 1 -8.37 3.76 -15.07
CA MET A 1 -7.69 2.48 -15.35
C MET A 1 -7.06 1.79 -14.14
N LEU A 2 -6.66 2.49 -13.05
CA LEU A 2 -6.11 1.83 -11.84
C LEU A 2 -7.16 1.17 -10.92
N ASN A 3 -8.42 1.65 -10.93
CA ASN A 3 -9.51 1.12 -10.08
C ASN A 3 -9.84 -0.37 -10.36
N CYS A 4 -9.50 -0.91 -11.54
CA CYS A 4 -9.79 -2.30 -11.90
C CYS A 4 -8.71 -3.30 -11.44
N PHE A 5 -7.45 -2.85 -11.25
CA PHE A 5 -6.34 -3.77 -11.02
C PHE A 5 -6.26 -4.32 -9.58
N CYS A 6 -6.77 -3.60 -8.58
CA CYS A 6 -6.77 -4.09 -7.21
C CYS A 6 -7.80 -5.19 -6.92
N ARG A 7 -8.82 -5.38 -7.76
CA ARG A 7 -9.76 -6.51 -7.62
C ARG A 7 -9.19 -7.85 -8.11
N LEU A 8 -8.05 -7.84 -8.80
CA LEU A 8 -7.47 -9.03 -9.46
C LEU A 8 -6.21 -9.58 -8.76
N HIS A 9 -5.89 -9.16 -7.54
CA HIS A 9 -4.66 -9.57 -6.82
C HIS A 9 -3.34 -9.27 -7.57
N ARG A 10 -3.37 -8.48 -8.66
CA ARG A 10 -2.17 -8.18 -9.47
C ARG A 10 -1.51 -6.88 -9.00
N VAL A 11 -0.99 -6.90 -7.79
CA VAL A 11 -0.25 -5.79 -7.18
C VAL A 11 0.94 -5.40 -8.07
N ASP A 12 1.64 -6.36 -8.68
CA ASP A 12 2.73 -6.14 -9.65
C ASP A 12 2.32 -5.31 -10.87
N SER A 13 1.12 -5.55 -11.41
CA SER A 13 0.61 -4.78 -12.55
C SER A 13 0.35 -3.32 -12.15
N GLY A 14 -0.13 -3.10 -10.92
CA GLY A 14 -0.31 -1.76 -10.35
C GLY A 14 1.01 -1.00 -10.22
N PHE A 15 2.05 -1.64 -9.68
CA PHE A 15 3.38 -1.03 -9.54
C PHE A 15 4.07 -0.77 -10.87
N SER A 16 3.87 -1.63 -11.88
CA SER A 16 4.39 -1.39 -13.22
C SER A 16 3.80 -0.12 -13.85
N VAL A 17 2.49 0.09 -13.70
CA VAL A 17 1.82 1.32 -14.16
C VAL A 17 2.29 2.53 -13.37
N PHE A 18 2.40 2.41 -12.04
CA PHE A 18 2.92 3.47 -11.18
C PHE A 18 4.33 3.89 -11.57
N GLY A 19 5.24 2.94 -11.75
CA GLY A 19 6.61 3.21 -12.19
C GLY A 19 6.67 3.84 -13.58
N LYS A 20 5.78 3.44 -14.51
CA LYS A 20 5.65 4.12 -15.82
C LYS A 20 5.15 5.56 -15.68
N MET A 21 4.19 5.83 -14.80
CA MET A 21 3.72 7.19 -14.54
C MET A 21 4.87 8.07 -14.06
N LEU A 22 5.64 7.61 -13.07
CA LEU A 22 6.80 8.35 -12.57
C LEU A 22 7.86 8.59 -13.65
N LYS A 23 8.19 7.56 -14.45
CA LYS A 23 9.16 7.68 -15.56
C LYS A 23 8.72 8.66 -16.64
N LEU A 24 7.41 8.79 -16.87
CA LEU A 24 6.84 9.72 -17.83
C LEU A 24 6.62 11.13 -17.24
N GLY A 25 7.01 11.36 -15.98
CA GLY A 25 6.76 12.63 -15.27
C GLY A 25 5.28 12.85 -14.93
N LEU A 26 4.45 11.82 -15.01
CA LEU A 26 3.04 11.88 -14.64
C LEU A 26 2.89 11.77 -13.13
N HIS A 27 2.16 12.72 -12.54
CA HIS A 27 1.94 12.78 -11.11
C HIS A 27 0.81 11.78 -10.71
N PRO A 28 1.10 10.74 -9.91
CA PRO A 28 0.09 9.77 -9.48
C PRO A 28 -0.93 10.42 -8.55
N SER A 29 -2.22 10.20 -8.75
CA SER A 29 -3.23 10.80 -7.88
C SER A 29 -3.32 10.09 -6.52
N ILE A 30 -3.96 10.74 -5.54
CA ILE A 30 -4.31 10.16 -4.22
C ILE A 30 -4.99 8.80 -4.37
N VAL A 31 -5.83 8.64 -5.39
CA VAL A 31 -6.53 7.38 -5.68
C VAL A 31 -5.54 6.29 -6.10
N THR A 32 -4.51 6.62 -6.88
CA THR A 32 -3.44 5.69 -7.27
C THR A 32 -2.70 5.16 -6.05
N PHE A 33 -2.25 6.05 -5.16
CA PHE A 33 -1.57 5.68 -3.92
C PHE A 33 -2.46 4.83 -3.02
N SER A 34 -3.70 5.28 -2.76
CA SER A 34 -4.66 4.54 -1.93
C SER A 34 -4.91 3.12 -2.44
N THR A 35 -5.00 2.97 -3.77
CA THR A 35 -5.22 1.68 -4.44
C THR A 35 -4.02 0.75 -4.19
N LEU A 36 -2.79 1.21 -4.43
CA LEU A 36 -1.58 0.42 -4.24
C LEU A 36 -1.34 0.05 -2.77
N ILE A 37 -1.54 0.99 -1.85
CA ILE A 37 -1.43 0.78 -0.40
C ILE A 37 -2.40 -0.32 0.04
N ASN A 38 -3.66 -0.26 -0.40
CA ASN A 38 -4.65 -1.30 -0.10
C ASN A 38 -4.25 -2.66 -0.69
N GLY A 39 -3.77 -2.69 -1.94
CA GLY A 39 -3.27 -3.92 -2.57
C GLY A 39 -2.13 -4.56 -1.79
N LEU A 40 -1.15 -3.76 -1.34
CA LEU A 40 -0.02 -4.21 -0.52
C LEU A 40 -0.47 -4.76 0.84
N CYS A 41 -1.42 -4.09 1.51
CA CYS A 41 -1.99 -4.60 2.75
C CYS A 41 -2.73 -5.94 2.58
N ILE A 42 -3.40 -6.17 1.43
CA ILE A 42 -4.10 -7.43 1.13
C ILE A 42 -3.11 -8.58 0.92
N VAL A 43 -1.98 -8.35 0.26
CA VAL A 43 -0.96 -9.39 0.01
C VAL A 43 0.00 -9.58 1.20
N GLY A 44 -0.16 -8.83 2.29
CA GLY A 44 0.68 -8.92 3.48
C GLY A 44 1.97 -8.10 3.43
N GLU A 45 2.22 -7.38 2.34
CA GLU A 45 3.39 -6.51 2.13
C GLU A 45 3.23 -5.15 2.80
N VAL A 46 2.83 -5.15 4.07
CA VAL A 46 2.46 -3.93 4.80
C VAL A 46 3.65 -2.98 4.97
N ALA A 47 4.89 -3.49 5.07
CA ALA A 47 6.08 -2.65 5.13
C ALA A 47 6.27 -1.80 3.86
N GLN A 48 5.96 -2.35 2.68
CA GLN A 48 5.94 -1.59 1.44
C GLN A 48 4.78 -0.59 1.42
N ALA A 49 3.63 -0.94 2.00
CA ALA A 49 2.46 -0.07 2.03
C ALA A 49 2.73 1.19 2.83
N VAL A 50 3.41 1.04 3.98
CA VAL A 50 3.84 2.13 4.85
C VAL A 50 4.83 3.05 4.15
N ARG A 51 5.84 2.50 3.45
CA ARG A 51 6.78 3.33 2.67
C ARG A 51 6.06 4.14 1.59
N LEU A 52 5.13 3.52 0.87
CA LEU A 52 4.38 4.21 -0.18
C LEU A 52 3.45 5.30 0.39
N PHE A 53 2.92 5.11 1.59
CA PHE A 53 2.15 6.13 2.31
C PHE A 53 3.05 7.30 2.76
N ASP A 54 4.26 7.02 3.25
CA ASP A 54 5.22 8.06 3.63
C ASP A 54 5.65 8.89 2.43
N ASP A 55 5.98 8.24 1.30
CA ASP A 55 6.30 8.92 0.04
C ASP A 55 5.14 9.81 -0.42
N MET A 56 3.89 9.34 -0.31
CA MET A 56 2.69 10.14 -0.61
C MET A 56 2.62 11.41 0.25
N VAL A 57 2.89 11.31 1.56
CA VAL A 57 2.88 12.46 2.46
C VAL A 57 4.05 13.41 2.15
N ARG A 58 5.24 12.87 1.85
CA ARG A 58 6.44 13.66 1.53
C ARG A 58 6.28 14.45 0.24
N GLU A 59 5.59 13.89 -0.75
CA GLU A 59 5.23 14.58 -2.00
C GLU A 59 4.08 15.61 -1.82
N GLY A 60 3.60 15.82 -0.58
CA GLY A 60 2.61 16.84 -0.25
C GLY A 60 1.16 16.42 -0.47
N TYR A 61 0.90 15.15 -0.79
CA TYR A 61 -0.46 14.66 -0.90
C TYR A 61 -1.08 14.49 0.48
N LYS A 62 -2.32 14.98 0.65
CA LYS A 62 -3.13 14.66 1.82
C LYS A 62 -3.70 13.24 1.70
N PRO A 63 -3.33 12.31 2.60
CA PRO A 63 -3.98 11.01 2.65
C PRO A 63 -5.46 11.18 2.96
N ASN A 64 -6.31 10.46 2.25
CA ASN A 64 -7.72 10.39 2.61
C ASN A 64 -7.92 9.46 3.81
N LEU A 65 -9.09 9.52 4.44
CA LEU A 65 -9.45 8.69 5.59
C LEU A 65 -9.29 7.18 5.28
N ILE A 66 -9.50 6.78 4.02
CA ILE A 66 -9.35 5.40 3.55
C ILE A 66 -7.88 4.96 3.62
N ALA A 67 -6.94 5.76 3.10
CA ALA A 67 -5.51 5.46 3.14
C ALA A 67 -5.00 5.37 4.58
N TYR A 68 -5.44 6.30 5.44
CA TYR A 68 -5.08 6.30 6.86
C TYR A 68 -5.59 5.04 7.58
N ASN A 69 -6.89 4.72 7.44
CA ASN A 69 -7.47 3.51 8.02
C ASN A 69 -6.83 2.22 7.48
N THR A 70 -6.44 2.21 6.21
CA THR A 70 -5.80 1.05 5.58
C THR A 70 -4.42 0.78 6.16
N ILE A 71 -3.61 1.83 6.38
CA ILE A 71 -2.30 1.71 7.02
C ILE A 71 -2.42 1.30 8.48
N VAL A 72 -3.31 1.94 9.25
CA VAL A 72 -3.53 1.60 10.66
C VAL A 72 -3.97 0.14 10.81
N ASN A 73 -4.93 -0.30 9.99
CA ASN A 73 -5.38 -1.71 9.98
C ASN A 73 -4.25 -2.67 9.54
N GLY A 74 -3.44 -2.28 8.55
CA GLY A 74 -2.26 -3.05 8.14
C GLY A 74 -1.24 -3.20 9.28
N LEU A 75 -0.91 -2.10 9.94
CA LEU A 75 0.03 -2.04 11.08
C LEU A 75 -0.47 -2.79 12.31
N CYS A 76 -1.78 -2.84 12.54
CA CYS A 76 -2.36 -3.69 13.60
C CYS A 76 -2.23 -5.19 13.26
N LYS A 77 -2.28 -5.56 11.97
CA LYS A 77 -2.14 -6.96 11.52
C LYS A 77 -0.69 -7.44 11.57
N ILE A 78 0.25 -6.69 10.97
CA ILE A 78 1.44 -6.16 11.69
C ILE A 78 1.69 -6.74 13.08
N SER A 79 1.40 -5.89 14.08
CA SER A 79 1.59 -6.13 15.52
C SER A 79 1.09 -7.49 15.99
N SER A 80 -0.01 -8.01 15.43
CA SER A 80 -0.52 -9.34 15.79
C SER A 80 0.34 -10.48 15.21
N THR A 81 0.91 -10.31 14.01
CA THR A 81 1.77 -11.33 13.38
C THR A 81 3.19 -11.37 13.93
N ASN A 82 3.79 -10.23 14.31
CA ASN A 82 5.05 -10.25 15.07
C ASN A 82 4.86 -10.60 16.55
N GLY A 83 3.62 -10.61 17.07
CA GLY A 83 3.25 -11.34 18.29
C GLY A 83 3.11 -12.86 18.10
N ALA A 84 2.99 -13.37 16.87
CA ALA A 84 2.67 -14.77 16.59
C ALA A 84 3.86 -15.65 16.15
N ILE A 85 5.07 -15.09 15.96
CA ILE A 85 6.27 -15.88 15.61
C ILE A 85 7.08 -16.36 16.84
N GLY A 86 6.51 -16.21 18.05
CA GLY A 86 7.19 -16.50 19.32
C GLY A 86 6.70 -17.72 20.12
N PHE A 87 5.76 -18.54 19.62
CA PHE A 87 5.21 -19.67 20.40
C PHE A 87 5.08 -21.00 19.62
N ALA A 88 5.94 -21.24 18.62
CA ALA A 88 6.06 -22.55 17.97
C ALA A 88 7.45 -23.19 18.14
N LYS A 89 8.12 -22.92 19.27
CA LYS A 89 9.18 -23.78 19.79
C LYS A 89 9.03 -23.90 21.30
N GLY A 90 8.75 -25.13 21.73
CA GLY A 90 8.52 -25.54 23.11
C GLY A 90 7.69 -26.80 23.11
#